data_AF-A0A838QNL6-F1
#
_entry.id   AF-A0A838QNL6-F1
#
_cell.length_a   1.000
_cell.length_b   1.000
_cell.length_c   1.000
_cell.angle_alpha   90.00
_cell.angle_beta   90.00
_cell.angle_gamma   90.00
#
_symmetry.space_group_name_H-M   'P 1'
#
loop_
_entity.id
_entity.type
_entity.pdbx_description
1 polymer ?
#
loop_
_entity_poly.entity_id
_entity_poly.type
_entity_poly.pdbx_seq_one_letter_code
_entity_poly.pdbx_strand_id
1 'polypeptide(L)'
;MATDGGERSQIRTPDGVSDGYGWHRHELKWDGNTYEANGNGGQFVIVVPYLDLTVVFTAGNYGQYPIWRKFRDELVPRYMIGAITRLK
;
A
#
# COMPACT_ATOMS: atom_id res chain seq x y z
N MET A 1 -6.62 13.23 35.34
CA MET A 1 -5.45 12.33 35.23
C MET A 1 -5.50 11.68 33.87
N ALA A 2 -4.39 11.74 33.13
CA ALA A 2 -4.29 11.41 31.71
C ALA A 2 -4.02 9.93 31.44
N THR A 3 -4.58 9.41 30.35
CA THR A 3 -3.88 8.52 29.41
C THR A 3 -4.37 8.84 27.99
N ASP A 4 -3.90 9.96 27.44
CA ASP A 4 -3.87 10.24 26.00
C ASP A 4 -2.69 9.45 25.42
N GLY A 5 -2.94 8.22 25.00
CA GLY A 5 -1.95 7.31 24.42
C GLY A 5 -1.94 7.35 22.91
N GLY A 6 -1.54 8.47 22.30
CA GLY A 6 -0.81 8.44 21.01
C GLY A 6 -1.52 8.05 19.70
N GLU A 7 -2.85 8.08 19.58
CA GLU A 7 -3.56 7.75 18.31
C GLU A 7 -3.87 8.95 17.40
N ARG A 8 -3.05 10.02 17.42
CA ARG A 8 -3.40 11.29 16.75
C ARG A 8 -2.95 11.45 15.28
N SER A 9 -2.61 10.37 14.58
CA SER A 9 -2.01 10.45 13.23
C SER A 9 -2.75 9.65 12.15
N GLN A 10 -4.02 9.27 12.34
CA GLN A 10 -4.79 8.59 11.28
C GLN A 10 -5.87 9.49 10.70
N ILE A 11 -5.71 9.91 9.44
CA ILE A 11 -6.83 10.43 8.65
C ILE A 11 -7.52 9.20 8.07
N ARG A 12 -8.80 9.00 8.37
CA ARG A 12 -9.60 7.93 7.77
C ARG A 12 -10.51 8.53 6.71
N THR A 13 -10.39 8.07 5.48
CA THR A 13 -11.24 8.51 4.38
C THR A 13 -12.46 7.58 4.24
N PRO A 14 -13.57 8.06 3.66
CA PRO A 14 -14.82 7.28 3.56
C PRO A 14 -14.70 5.97 2.76
N ASP A 15 -13.69 5.85 1.90
CA ASP A 15 -13.36 4.68 1.09
C ASP A 15 -12.50 3.63 1.83
N GLY A 16 -12.31 3.79 3.15
CA GLY A 16 -11.58 2.82 3.97
C GLY A 16 -10.06 2.96 3.91
N VAL A 17 -9.54 3.91 3.14
CA VAL A 17 -8.13 4.29 3.17
C VAL A 17 -7.84 5.07 4.44
N SER A 18 -6.66 4.88 5.02
CA SER A 18 -6.23 5.72 6.14
C SER A 18 -4.78 6.11 6.06
N ASP A 19 -4.47 7.38 6.32
CA ASP A 19 -3.12 7.93 6.19
C ASP A 19 -2.50 8.18 7.57
N GLY A 20 -1.23 7.84 7.74
CA GLY A 20 -0.47 8.13 8.96
C GLY A 20 1.01 7.80 8.85
N TYR A 21 1.85 8.56 9.57
CA TYR A 21 3.31 8.35 9.61
C TYR A 21 4.02 8.30 8.23
N GLY A 22 3.47 8.98 7.22
CA GLY A 22 3.99 8.96 5.85
C GLY A 22 3.54 7.78 4.99
N TRP A 23 2.55 7.01 5.47
CA TRP A 23 1.99 5.85 4.78
C TRP A 23 0.50 6.03 4.51
N HIS A 24 0.06 5.51 3.38
CA HIS A 24 -1.32 5.23 3.04
C HIS A 24 -1.61 3.75 3.40
N ARG A 25 -2.66 3.50 4.17
CA ARG A 25 -3.17 2.14 4.41
C ARG A 25 -4.27 1.85 3.41
N HIS A 26 -4.08 0.82 2.61
CA HIS A 26 -5.06 0.33 1.65
C HIS A 26 -5.45 -1.11 1.97
N GLU A 27 -6.70 -1.45 1.68
CA GLU A 27 -7.10 -2.84 1.48
C GLU A 27 -6.92 -3.13 -0.02
N LEU A 28 -5.88 -3.90 -0.37
CA LEU A 28 -5.79 -4.42 -1.73
C LEU A 28 -6.98 -5.35 -1.98
N LYS A 29 -7.27 -5.67 -3.25
CA LYS A 29 -8.21 -6.73 -3.62
C LYS A 29 -7.61 -8.12 -3.32
N TRP A 30 -7.21 -8.32 -2.07
CA TRP A 30 -6.68 -9.52 -1.45
C TRP A 30 -6.98 -9.39 0.05
N ASP A 31 -7.43 -10.46 0.70
CA ASP A 31 -7.79 -10.46 2.11
C ASP A 31 -6.56 -10.22 2.99
N GLY A 32 -6.23 -8.95 3.24
CA GLY A 32 -5.06 -8.55 4.00
C GLY A 32 -4.81 -7.04 3.99
N ASN A 33 -4.40 -6.54 5.15
CA ASN A 33 -3.98 -5.15 5.31
C ASN A 33 -2.70 -4.88 4.50
N THR A 34 -2.66 -3.76 3.78
CA THR A 34 -1.44 -3.28 3.13
C THR A 34 -1.12 -1.84 3.48
N TYR A 35 0.16 -1.53 3.53
CA TYR A 35 0.67 -0.18 3.73
C TYR A 35 1.47 0.22 2.52
N GLU A 36 1.32 1.45 2.05
CA GLU A 36 2.16 1.98 1.00
C GLU A 36 2.60 3.42 1.23
N ALA A 37 3.79 3.74 0.73
CA ALA A 37 4.21 5.10 0.48
C ALA A 37 4.44 5.21 -1.03
N ASN A 38 3.90 6.27 -1.65
CA ASN A 38 4.02 6.45 -3.09
C ASN A 38 4.34 7.90 -3.48
N GLY A 39 4.78 8.07 -4.73
CA GLY A 39 5.01 9.36 -5.35
C GLY A 39 4.32 9.47 -6.71
N ASN A 40 4.00 10.70 -7.15
CA ASN A 40 3.31 10.96 -8.42
C ASN A 40 4.09 10.49 -9.68
N GLY A 41 5.36 10.07 -9.52
CA GLY A 41 6.15 9.42 -10.55
C GLY A 41 5.96 7.90 -10.63
N GLY A 42 5.10 7.33 -9.79
CA GLY A 42 4.85 5.89 -9.73
C GLY A 42 5.85 5.11 -8.89
N GLN A 43 6.60 5.79 -8.02
CA GLN A 43 7.42 5.12 -7.01
C GLN A 43 6.51 4.55 -5.93
N PHE A 44 6.80 3.34 -5.48
CA PHE A 44 6.05 2.71 -4.40
C PHE A 44 6.99 1.95 -3.46
N VAL A 45 6.69 2.01 -2.18
CA VAL A 45 7.06 0.98 -1.20
C VAL A 45 5.74 0.41 -0.68
N ILE A 46 5.50 -0.89 -0.87
CA ILE A 46 4.27 -1.57 -0.46
C ILE A 46 4.66 -2.71 0.48
N VAL A 47 4.01 -2.77 1.65
CA VAL A 47 4.22 -3.82 2.66
C VAL A 47 2.95 -4.66 2.77
N VAL A 48 3.11 -5.97 2.67
CA VAL A 48 2.05 -6.97 2.85
C VAL A 48 2.44 -7.87 4.04
N PRO A 49 2.10 -7.48 5.29
CA PRO A 49 2.61 -8.15 6.49
C PRO A 49 2.26 -9.63 6.57
N TYR A 50 1.04 -10.00 6.15
CA TYR A 50 0.58 -11.39 6.17
C TYR A 50 1.47 -12.34 5.34
N LEU A 51 2.16 -11.80 4.32
CA LEU A 51 3.02 -12.58 3.44
C LEU A 51 4.51 -12.43 3.76
N ASP A 52 4.88 -11.63 4.76
CA ASP A 52 6.26 -11.21 5.00
C ASP A 52 6.92 -10.67 3.71
N LEU A 53 6.18 -9.80 3.01
CA LEU A 53 6.55 -9.29 1.69
C LEU A 53 6.64 -7.77 1.70
N THR A 54 7.75 -7.28 1.14
CA THR A 54 7.89 -5.87 0.72
C THR A 54 8.10 -5.81 -0.79
N VAL A 55 7.34 -4.95 -1.46
CA VAL A 55 7.46 -4.67 -2.89
C VAL A 55 7.93 -3.23 -3.06
N VAL A 56 8.96 -3.03 -3.89
CA VAL A 56 9.47 -1.70 -4.23
C VAL A 56 9.38 -1.50 -5.74
N PHE A 57 8.76 -0.39 -6.15
CA PHE A 57 8.80 0.09 -7.52
C PHE A 57 9.62 1.38 -7.59
N THR A 58 10.64 1.37 -8.43
CA THR A 58 11.29 2.59 -8.93
C THR A 58 10.66 2.97 -10.26
N ALA A 59 10.27 4.23 -10.45
CA ALA A 59 9.63 4.69 -11.67
C ALA A 59 9.88 6.20 -11.92
N GLY A 60 9.48 6.67 -13.11
CA GLY A 60 9.61 8.06 -13.55
C GLY A 60 8.39 8.58 -14.33
N ASN A 61 7.22 8.00 -14.09
CA ASN A 61 5.97 8.27 -14.82
C ASN A 61 5.22 9.48 -14.24
N TYR A 62 5.91 10.63 -14.09
CA TYR A 62 5.36 11.80 -13.41
C TYR A 62 4.05 12.28 -14.05
N GLY A 63 2.99 12.41 -13.24
CA GLY A 63 1.67 12.87 -13.68
C GLY A 63 0.87 11.83 -14.47
N GLN A 64 1.39 10.60 -14.63
CA GLN A 64 0.73 9.54 -15.39
C GLN A 64 -0.01 8.55 -14.49
N TYR A 65 -0.92 9.06 -13.65
CA TYR A 65 -1.71 8.26 -12.69
C TYR A 65 -2.30 6.97 -13.28
N PRO A 66 -2.95 6.96 -14.47
CA PRO A 66 -3.53 5.75 -15.03
C PRO A 66 -2.52 4.63 -15.34
N ILE A 67 -1.25 4.97 -15.51
CA ILE A 67 -0.17 4.00 -15.74
C ILE A 67 0.30 3.47 -14.39
N TRP A 68 0.77 4.36 -13.52
CA TRP A 68 1.46 3.91 -12.31
C TRP A 68 0.52 3.29 -11.28
N ARG A 69 -0.77 3.65 -11.25
CA ARG A 69 -1.74 2.99 -10.34
C ARG A 69 -1.85 1.49 -10.60
N LYS A 70 -1.60 1.04 -11.84
CA LYS A 70 -1.65 -0.38 -12.22
C LYS A 70 -0.58 -1.22 -11.55
N PHE A 71 0.54 -0.61 -11.16
CA PHE A 71 1.61 -1.33 -10.45
C PHE A 71 1.07 -1.92 -9.16
N ARG A 72 0.40 -1.09 -8.35
CA ARG A 72 -0.28 -1.50 -7.13
C ARG A 72 -1.57 -2.28 -7.39
N ASP A 73 -2.46 -1.76 -8.22
CA ASP A 73 -3.83 -2.30 -8.34
C ASP A 73 -3.89 -3.63 -9.12
N GLU A 74 -2.95 -3.87 -10.03
CA GLU A 74 -2.96 -5.02 -10.93
C GLU A 74 -1.74 -5.91 -10.75
N LEU A 75 -0.52 -5.36 -10.80
CA LEU A 75 0.69 -6.19 -10.83
C LEU A 75 0.96 -6.89 -9.49
N VAL A 76 0.84 -6.15 -8.37
CA VAL A 76 1.09 -6.70 -7.03
C VAL A 76 0.14 -7.86 -6.70
N PRO A 77 -1.21 -7.72 -6.81
CA PRO A 77 -2.12 -8.83 -6.54
C PRO A 77 -1.92 -10.00 -7.50
N ARG A 78 -1.82 -9.73 -8.81
CA ARG A 78 -1.85 -10.77 -9.83
C ARG A 78 -0.57 -11.59 -9.89
N TYR A 79 0.58 -10.94 -9.85
CA TYR A 79 1.86 -11.59 -10.14
C TYR A 79 2.69 -11.86 -8.91
N MET A 80 2.75 -10.93 -7.94
CA MET A 80 3.63 -11.09 -6.78
C MET A 80 2.94 -11.89 -5.68
N ILE A 81 1.79 -11.40 -5.20
CA ILE A 81 0.98 -12.11 -4.20
C ILE A 81 0.51 -13.45 -4.77
N GLY A 82 -0.01 -13.44 -6.01
CA GLY A 82 -0.44 -14.65 -6.70
C GLY A 82 0.67 -15.70 -6.90
N ALA A 83 1.94 -15.32 -7.01
CA ALA A 83 3.04 -16.28 -7.09
C ALA A 83 3.44 -16.82 -5.71
N ILE A 84 3.61 -15.95 -4.72
CA ILE A 84 4.02 -16.34 -3.36
C ILE A 84 3.01 -17.29 -2.73
N THR A 85 1.72 -17.04 -2.93
CA THR A 85 0.64 -17.84 -2.35
C THR A 85 0.47 -19.21 -2.99
N ARG A 86 1.05 -19.45 -4.18
CA ARG A 86 1.11 -20.79 -4.80
C ARG A 86 2.30 -21.62 -4.34
N LEU A 87 3.30 -20.98 -3.71
CA LEU A 87 4.50 -21.64 -3.20
C LEU A 87 4.37 -22.09 -1.74
N LYS A 88 3.37 -21.57 -1.04
CA LYS A 88 2.98 -21.99 0.31
C LYS A 88 1.92 -23.08 0.21
#